data_AF-A0A7R9SX54-F1
#
_entry.id   AF-A0A7R9SX54-F1
#
_cell.length_a   1.000
_cell.length_b   1.000
_cell.length_c   1.000
_cell.angle_alpha   90.00
_cell.angle_beta   90.00
_cell.angle_gamma   90.00
#
_symmetry.space_group_name_H-M   'P 1'
#
loop_
_entity.id
_entity.type
_entity.pdbx_description
1 polymer ?
#
loop_
_entity_poly.entity_id
_entity_poly.type
_entity_poly.pdbx_seq_one_letter_code
_entity_poly.pdbx_strand_id
1 'polypeptide(L)'
;KSFSEHSIIIKLSSPEHPNLSMVDLPGLVRTVTEDQDDRDIETVSELITRFMKQERTIILGVIPVNADIATSEVLQRAKHYDPSGMRTLAVLTKPDLVDPGSENEMIEVLMNRRVNLMLGFCMVKLRGQKELDECEGKDVNSTELTRRAREAEEKFFRENEALARLGDEVDGQLGIPNLITRLSDTLSNRIREQFPTIKAEVTNALAKAEADLTSMAEPVASTHEATQRFVSIVQKYRTTVADAAAAKYTSDTLRELDDNEDFIDKDEDEDEDVDEDEDENKDEDEDE
;
A
#
# COMPACT_ATOMS: atom_id res chain seq x y z
N LYS A 1 -1.58 -23.84 11.63
CA LYS A 1 -2.55 -22.98 10.88
C LYS A 1 -1.75 -22.32 9.76
N SER A 2 -2.07 -22.53 8.48
CA SER A 2 -1.32 -21.95 7.36
C SER A 2 -1.95 -20.64 6.89
N PHE A 3 -1.13 -19.64 6.54
CA PHE A 3 -1.59 -18.39 5.93
C PHE A 3 -1.67 -18.52 4.40
N SER A 4 -2.60 -17.79 3.80
CA SER A 4 -2.85 -17.78 2.35
C SER A 4 -2.91 -16.34 1.86
N GLU A 5 -2.37 -16.07 0.67
CA GLU A 5 -2.41 -14.75 0.03
C GLU A 5 -3.80 -14.37 -0.51
N HIS A 6 -4.74 -15.33 -0.53
CA HIS A 6 -6.10 -15.09 -0.99
C HIS A 6 -6.86 -14.13 -0.07
N SER A 7 -7.38 -13.04 -0.65
CA SER A 7 -8.19 -12.07 0.07
C SER A 7 -9.64 -12.54 0.21
N ILE A 8 -10.20 -12.41 1.42
CA ILE A 8 -11.64 -12.56 1.65
C ILE A 8 -12.28 -11.17 1.49
N ILE A 9 -13.23 -11.05 0.56
CA ILE A 9 -13.93 -9.78 0.30
C ILE A 9 -15.32 -9.85 0.94
N ILE A 10 -15.55 -8.99 1.93
CA ILE A 10 -16.84 -8.82 2.58
C ILE A 10 -17.44 -7.50 2.08
N LYS A 11 -18.63 -7.55 1.47
CA LYS A 11 -19.37 -6.37 1.02
C LYS A 11 -20.62 -6.21 1.88
N LEU A 12 -20.70 -5.10 2.60
CA LEU A 12 -21.85 -4.71 3.41
C LEU A 12 -22.44 -3.44 2.82
N SER A 13 -23.75 -3.44 2.56
CA SER A 13 -24.46 -2.31 1.97
C SER A 13 -25.65 -1.93 2.85
N SER A 14 -25.65 -0.70 3.36
CA SER A 14 -26.77 -0.11 4.11
C SER A 14 -26.78 1.40 3.87
N PRO A 15 -27.96 2.04 3.83
CA PRO A 15 -28.03 3.51 3.80
C PRO A 15 -27.42 4.17 5.04
N GLU A 16 -27.25 3.43 6.14
CA GLU A 16 -26.66 3.92 7.40
C GLU A 16 -25.15 3.68 7.50
N HIS A 17 -24.53 2.99 6.53
CA HIS A 17 -23.10 2.69 6.56
C HIS A 17 -22.28 3.77 5.85
N PRO A 18 -21.12 4.15 6.41
CA PRO A 18 -20.17 5.03 5.74
C PRO A 18 -19.58 4.35 4.50
N ASN A 19 -19.23 5.15 3.49
CA ASN A 19 -18.43 4.67 2.36
C ASN A 19 -16.98 4.49 2.79
N LEU A 20 -16.68 3.33 3.36
CA LEU A 20 -15.35 2.98 3.86
C LEU A 20 -14.94 1.61 3.33
N SER A 21 -13.70 1.51 2.84
CA SER A 21 -13.05 0.25 2.52
C SER A 21 -11.85 0.10 3.45
N MET A 22 -11.75 -1.06 4.10
CA MET A 22 -10.68 -1.40 5.02
C MET A 22 -10.16 -2.78 4.67
N VAL A 23 -8.84 -2.95 4.77
CA VAL A 23 -8.18 -4.24 4.63
C VAL A 23 -7.68 -4.61 6.02
N ASP A 24 -8.20 -5.71 6.57
CA ASP A 24 -7.67 -6.28 7.79
C ASP A 24 -6.48 -7.17 7.45
N LEU A 25 -5.37 -6.95 8.16
CA LEU A 25 -4.12 -7.68 7.96
C LEU A 25 -3.89 -8.58 9.17
N PRO A 26 -3.28 -9.76 9.00
CA PRO A 26 -2.92 -10.60 10.13
C PRO A 26 -2.09 -9.82 11.15
N GLY A 27 -2.34 -10.05 12.44
CA GLY A 27 -1.57 -9.43 13.51
C GLY A 27 -0.08 -9.77 13.41
N LEU A 28 0.76 -8.86 13.89
CA LEU A 28 2.21 -9.05 13.95
C LEU A 28 2.53 -10.22 14.90
N VAL A 29 2.98 -11.35 14.35
CA VAL A 29 3.39 -12.54 15.11
C VAL A 29 4.90 -12.49 15.31
N ARG A 30 5.36 -12.50 16.58
CA ARG A 30 6.79 -12.42 16.94
C ARG A 30 7.44 -13.77 17.23
N THR A 31 6.65 -14.80 17.49
CA THR A 31 7.17 -16.10 17.92
C THR A 31 6.44 -17.22 17.23
N VAL A 32 7.23 -18.15 16.71
CA VAL A 32 6.81 -19.47 16.27
C VAL A 32 6.15 -20.15 17.47
N THR A 33 4.82 -20.22 17.47
CA THR A 33 4.14 -21.16 18.37
C THR A 33 4.35 -22.56 17.79
N GLU A 34 4.28 -23.64 18.58
CA GLU A 34 4.53 -25.03 18.11
C GLU A 34 3.73 -25.44 16.86
N ASP A 35 2.70 -24.67 16.47
CA ASP A 35 1.80 -24.88 15.33
C ASP A 35 1.97 -23.91 14.13
N GLN A 36 2.99 -23.05 14.11
CA GLN A 36 3.28 -22.08 13.04
C GLN A 36 4.68 -22.32 12.48
N ASP A 37 4.88 -22.23 11.16
CA ASP A 37 6.22 -22.35 10.56
C ASP A 37 6.88 -20.97 10.44
N ASP A 38 8.21 -20.88 10.45
CA ASP A 38 8.95 -19.62 10.21
C ASP A 38 8.52 -18.93 8.89
N ARG A 39 8.18 -19.74 7.88
CA ARG A 39 7.67 -19.29 6.58
C ARG A 39 6.35 -18.52 6.70
N ASP A 40 5.47 -18.90 7.63
CA ASP A 40 4.20 -18.20 7.86
C ASP A 40 4.43 -16.77 8.36
N ILE A 41 5.45 -16.56 9.20
CA ILE A 41 5.82 -15.24 9.75
C ILE A 41 6.35 -14.34 8.63
N GLU A 42 7.20 -14.89 7.76
CA GLU A 42 7.74 -14.17 6.60
C GLU A 42 6.63 -13.75 5.63
N THR A 43 5.73 -14.66 5.25
CA THR A 43 4.58 -14.36 4.38
C THR A 43 3.68 -13.27 4.97
N VAL A 44 3.40 -13.30 6.28
CA VAL A 44 2.62 -12.24 6.94
C VAL A 44 3.35 -10.90 6.88
N SER A 45 4.67 -10.89 7.13
CA SER A 45 5.48 -9.67 7.09
C SER A 45 5.56 -9.08 5.68
N GLU A 46 5.70 -9.92 4.65
CA GLU A 46 5.68 -9.52 3.25
C GLU A 46 4.32 -8.95 2.85
N LEU A 47 3.23 -9.59 3.27
CA LEU A 47 1.87 -9.11 3.01
C LEU A 47 1.67 -7.71 3.61
N ILE A 48 2.04 -7.51 4.87
CA ILE A 48 1.97 -6.21 5.55
C ILE A 48 2.82 -5.18 4.80
N THR A 49 4.06 -5.55 4.47
CA THR A 49 4.99 -4.68 3.73
C THR A 49 4.43 -4.26 2.38
N ARG A 50 3.79 -5.16 1.64
CA ARG A 50 3.16 -4.86 0.34
C ARG A 50 2.11 -3.75 0.47
N PHE A 51 1.24 -3.83 1.47
CA PHE A 51 0.21 -2.81 1.71
C PHE A 51 0.79 -1.51 2.27
N MET A 52 1.80 -1.59 3.15
CA MET A 52 2.45 -0.40 3.71
C MET A 52 3.29 0.36 2.69
N LYS A 53 3.97 -0.33 1.75
CA LYS A 53 4.78 0.29 0.69
C LYS A 53 3.94 1.07 -0.32
N GLN A 54 2.69 0.69 -0.53
CA GLN A 54 1.80 1.41 -1.42
C GLN A 54 1.45 2.79 -0.83
N GLU A 55 2.00 3.84 -1.43
CA GLU A 55 1.81 5.23 -0.96
C GLU A 55 0.33 5.63 -0.92
N ARG A 56 -0.51 5.07 -1.79
CA ARG A 56 -1.95 5.36 -1.85
C ARG A 56 -2.73 4.83 -0.63
N THR A 57 -2.15 3.91 0.14
CA THR A 57 -2.79 3.27 1.29
C THR A 57 -2.63 4.13 2.54
N ILE A 58 -3.74 4.38 3.23
CA ILE A 58 -3.76 4.98 4.57
C ILE A 58 -3.43 3.87 5.59
N ILE A 59 -2.45 4.12 6.45
CA ILE A 59 -2.04 3.19 7.50
C ILE A 59 -2.86 3.50 8.75
N LEU A 60 -3.59 2.50 9.25
CA LEU A 60 -4.34 2.58 10.49
C LEU A 60 -3.59 1.81 11.60
N GLY A 61 -2.92 2.53 12.49
CA GLY A 61 -2.18 1.93 13.59
C GLY A 61 -3.04 1.76 14.84
N VAL A 62 -3.49 0.55 15.15
CA VAL A 62 -4.26 0.26 16.37
C VAL A 62 -3.33 -0.07 17.52
N ILE A 63 -3.38 0.74 18.59
CA ILE A 63 -2.43 0.66 19.71
C ILE A 63 -3.22 0.77 21.01
N PRO A 64 -2.98 -0.10 22.00
CA PRO A 64 -3.59 0.08 23.31
C PRO A 64 -2.90 1.24 24.06
N VAL A 65 -3.67 2.05 24.79
CA VAL A 65 -3.14 3.26 25.47
C VAL A 65 -2.09 2.92 26.52
N ASN A 66 -2.20 1.77 27.17
CA ASN A 66 -1.25 1.34 28.20
C ASN A 66 0.11 0.90 27.64
N ALA A 67 0.25 0.75 26.33
CA ALA A 67 1.52 0.42 25.70
C ALA A 67 2.30 1.69 25.36
N ASP A 68 3.63 1.62 25.47
CA ASP A 68 4.49 2.72 25.03
C ASP A 68 4.44 2.85 23.50
N ILE A 69 3.81 3.93 23.05
CA ILE A 69 3.61 4.28 21.64
C ILE A 69 4.93 4.46 20.90
N ALA A 70 6.00 4.92 21.56
CA ALA A 70 7.31 5.03 20.92
C ALA A 70 7.91 3.65 20.57
N THR A 71 7.56 2.62 21.35
CA THR A 71 8.01 1.24 21.13
C THR A 71 7.04 0.41 20.29
N SER A 72 5.90 0.99 19.90
CA SER A 72 4.89 0.27 19.12
C SER A 72 5.45 -0.15 17.76
N GLU A 73 5.51 -1.46 17.52
CA GLU A 73 6.02 -2.04 16.29
C GLU A 73 5.25 -1.55 15.07
N VAL A 74 3.93 -1.36 15.22
CA VAL A 74 3.05 -0.85 14.16
C VAL A 74 3.51 0.54 13.71
N LEU A 75 3.84 1.43 14.65
CA LEU A 75 4.31 2.79 14.32
C LEU A 75 5.75 2.80 13.83
N GLN A 76 6.62 1.92 14.33
CA GLN A 76 7.99 1.81 13.83
C GLN A 76 8.00 1.36 12.36
N ARG A 77 7.21 0.33 12.03
CA ARG A 77 7.01 -0.11 10.64
C ARG A 77 6.36 0.98 9.79
N ALA A 78 5.32 1.65 10.31
CA ALA A 78 4.68 2.76 9.61
C ALA A 78 5.67 3.88 9.30
N LYS A 79 6.52 4.27 10.27
CA LYS A 79 7.53 5.33 10.09
C LYS A 79 8.59 4.98 9.04
N HIS A 80 8.87 3.70 8.83
CA HIS A 80 9.77 3.26 7.77
C HIS A 80 9.20 3.55 6.37
N TYR A 81 7.88 3.36 6.17
CA TYR A 81 7.20 3.56 4.89
C TYR A 81 6.49 4.93 4.76
N ASP A 82 6.30 5.64 5.86
CA ASP A 82 5.73 6.98 5.95
C ASP A 82 6.52 7.82 6.99
N PRO A 83 7.76 8.22 6.68
CA PRO A 83 8.60 8.97 7.62
C PRO A 83 7.99 10.33 8.04
N SER A 84 7.19 10.92 7.15
CA SER A 84 6.47 12.18 7.36
C SER A 84 5.17 12.04 8.16
N GLY A 85 4.68 10.81 8.38
CA GLY A 85 3.39 10.56 9.03
C GLY A 85 2.19 11.14 8.28
N MET A 86 2.29 11.33 6.96
CA MET A 86 1.29 11.99 6.13
C MET A 86 0.02 11.15 5.91
N ARG A 87 0.16 9.84 5.96
CA ARG A 87 -0.90 8.86 5.65
C ARG A 87 -1.10 7.86 6.77
N THR A 88 -0.59 8.14 7.96
CA THR A 88 -0.68 7.27 9.13
C THR A 88 -1.61 7.89 10.18
N LEU A 89 -2.72 7.21 10.48
CA LEU A 89 -3.65 7.54 11.57
C LEU A 89 -3.45 6.53 12.69
N ALA A 90 -3.28 6.98 13.92
CA ALA A 90 -3.20 6.09 15.08
C ALA A 90 -4.51 6.06 15.86
N VAL A 91 -4.98 4.84 16.18
CA VAL A 91 -6.18 4.60 16.99
C VAL A 91 -5.76 4.01 18.32
N LEU A 92 -5.99 4.80 19.37
CA LEU A 92 -5.78 4.43 20.75
C LEU A 92 -6.97 3.64 21.28
N THR A 93 -6.71 2.44 21.79
CA THR A 93 -7.73 1.52 22.31
C THR A 93 -7.49 1.22 23.78
N LYS A 94 -8.47 0.57 24.42
CA LYS A 94 -8.43 0.19 25.85
C LYS A 94 -8.09 1.36 26.79
N PRO A 95 -8.78 2.51 26.68
CA PRO A 95 -8.53 3.66 27.54
C PRO A 95 -8.93 3.39 29.01
N ASP A 96 -9.64 2.30 29.28
CA ASP A 96 -10.01 1.80 30.60
C ASP A 96 -8.86 1.15 31.38
N LEU A 97 -7.78 0.76 30.71
CA LEU A 97 -6.60 0.15 31.34
C LEU A 97 -5.51 1.14 31.72
N VAL A 98 -5.81 2.45 31.68
CA VAL A 98 -4.86 3.49 32.07
C VAL A 98 -4.74 3.54 33.58
N ASP A 99 -3.51 3.41 34.07
CA ASP A 99 -3.23 3.52 35.50
C ASP A 99 -3.49 4.95 36.01
N PRO A 100 -4.12 5.11 37.19
CA PRO A 100 -4.31 6.41 37.80
C PRO A 100 -2.96 7.12 37.99
N GLY A 101 -2.79 8.27 37.33
CA GLY A 101 -1.54 9.04 37.32
C GLY A 101 -0.83 9.10 35.95
N SER A 102 -1.10 8.17 35.04
CA SER A 102 -0.55 8.16 33.67
C SER A 102 -1.45 8.86 32.64
N GLU A 103 -2.55 9.47 33.10
CA GLU A 103 -3.53 10.17 32.25
C GLU A 103 -2.91 11.34 31.48
N ASN A 104 -1.93 12.02 32.07
CA ASN A 104 -1.21 13.10 31.40
C ASN A 104 -0.40 12.60 30.19
N GLU A 105 0.22 11.42 30.29
CA GLU A 105 0.97 10.85 29.17
C GLU A 105 0.04 10.44 28.03
N MET A 106 -1.11 9.84 28.37
CA MET A 106 -2.17 9.54 27.41
C MET A 106 -2.62 10.81 26.67
N ILE A 107 -2.81 11.92 27.38
CA ILE A 107 -3.21 13.20 26.79
C ILE A 107 -2.11 13.75 25.87
N GLU A 108 -0.84 13.69 26.28
CA GLU A 108 0.28 14.14 25.45
C GLU A 108 0.36 13.38 24.11
N VAL A 109 0.09 12.08 24.15
CA VAL A 109 0.01 11.25 22.95
C VAL A 109 -1.14 11.68 22.07
N LEU A 110 -2.34 11.81 22.62
CA LEU A 110 -3.54 12.20 21.89
C LEU A 110 -3.34 13.56 21.21
N MET A 111 -2.65 14.48 21.88
CA MET A 111 -2.23 15.80 21.40
C MET A 111 -1.07 15.79 20.40
N ASN A 112 -0.65 14.62 19.92
CA ASN A 112 0.41 14.49 18.91
C ASN A 112 1.77 15.04 19.38
N ARG A 113 2.03 15.09 20.70
CA ARG A 113 3.28 15.67 21.27
C ARG A 113 4.42 14.66 21.38
N ARG A 114 4.11 13.37 21.48
CA ARG A 114 5.09 12.28 21.60
C ARG A 114 5.57 11.77 20.25
N VAL A 115 4.63 11.58 19.33
CA VAL A 115 4.88 11.16 17.94
C VAL A 115 4.11 12.10 17.06
N ASN A 116 4.74 12.63 16.01
CA ASN A 116 4.09 13.56 15.08
C ASN A 116 3.51 12.79 13.89
N LEU A 117 2.18 12.67 13.87
CA LEU A 117 1.40 12.13 12.76
C LEU A 117 0.53 13.26 12.18
N MET A 118 0.54 13.46 10.87
CA MET A 118 -0.28 14.51 10.23
C MET A 118 -1.77 14.21 10.32
N LEU A 119 -2.15 12.93 10.25
CA LEU A 119 -3.54 12.52 10.48
C LEU A 119 -3.86 12.44 11.97
N GLY A 120 -2.87 12.53 12.87
CA GLY A 120 -3.04 12.56 14.32
C GLY A 120 -3.55 11.25 14.93
N PHE A 121 -4.17 11.40 16.11
CA PHE A 121 -4.65 10.30 16.93
C PHE A 121 -6.19 10.35 17.07
N CYS A 122 -6.80 9.19 17.24
CA CYS A 122 -8.18 9.00 17.66
C CYS A 122 -8.22 8.02 18.83
N MET A 123 -9.16 8.18 19.75
CA MET A 123 -9.32 7.27 20.88
C MET A 123 -10.70 6.64 20.86
N VAL A 124 -10.76 5.32 21.01
CA VAL A 124 -12.00 4.56 21.00
C VAL A 124 -12.08 3.60 22.18
N LYS A 125 -13.29 3.43 22.71
CA LYS A 125 -13.59 2.41 23.70
C LYS A 125 -14.30 1.26 23.00
N LEU A 126 -13.61 0.13 22.95
CA LEU A 126 -14.17 -1.11 22.42
C LEU A 126 -14.86 -1.91 23.53
N ARG A 127 -15.71 -2.86 23.13
CA ARG A 127 -16.33 -3.83 24.04
C ARG A 127 -15.25 -4.68 24.70
N GLY A 128 -15.37 -4.88 26.00
CA GLY A 128 -14.44 -5.74 26.75
C GLY A 128 -14.65 -7.22 26.41
N GLN A 129 -13.61 -8.03 26.57
CA GLN A 129 -13.69 -9.49 26.33
C GLN A 129 -14.80 -10.15 27.18
N LYS A 130 -14.96 -9.72 28.44
CA LYS A 130 -16.02 -10.19 29.34
C LYS A 130 -17.43 -9.86 28.84
N GLU A 131 -17.61 -8.68 28.22
CA GLU A 131 -18.91 -8.28 27.67
C GLU A 131 -19.24 -9.06 26.40
N LEU A 132 -18.22 -9.47 25.64
CA LEU A 132 -18.38 -10.33 24.47
C LEU A 132 -18.75 -11.76 24.89
N ASP A 133 -18.05 -12.33 25.87
CA ASP A 133 -18.34 -13.68 26.40
C ASP A 133 -19.76 -13.77 26.99
N GLU A 134 -20.27 -12.71 27.63
CA GLU A 134 -21.64 -12.64 28.16
C GLU A 134 -22.73 -12.49 27.07
N CYS A 135 -22.34 -12.08 25.87
CA CYS A 135 -23.19 -11.94 24.69
C CYS A 135 -23.10 -13.15 23.75
N GLU A 136 -22.05 -13.97 23.83
CA GLU A 136 -21.93 -15.25 23.12
C GLU A 136 -23.02 -16.22 23.62
N GLY A 137 -24.13 -16.32 22.86
CA GLY A 137 -25.24 -17.23 23.15
C GLY A 137 -26.60 -16.57 23.37
N LYS A 138 -26.71 -15.24 23.27
CA LYS A 138 -28.00 -14.53 23.25
C LYS A 138 -28.27 -14.00 21.84
N ASP A 139 -29.45 -14.28 21.28
CA ASP A 139 -29.99 -13.66 20.06
C ASP A 139 -30.30 -12.17 20.29
N VAL A 140 -29.28 -11.39 20.69
CA VAL A 140 -29.42 -9.95 20.81
C VAL A 140 -29.18 -9.37 19.43
N ASN A 141 -30.14 -8.56 18.98
CA ASN A 141 -30.03 -7.86 17.71
C ASN A 141 -28.71 -7.05 17.68
N SER A 142 -27.85 -7.34 16.69
CA SER A 142 -26.52 -6.72 16.52
C SER A 142 -26.57 -5.18 16.55
N THR A 143 -27.68 -4.60 16.08
CA THR A 143 -27.93 -3.16 16.10
C THR A 143 -28.10 -2.61 17.52
N GLU A 144 -28.80 -3.32 18.40
CA GLU A 144 -29.01 -2.89 19.78
C GLU A 144 -27.71 -3.01 20.61
N LEU A 145 -26.94 -4.08 20.38
CA LEU A 145 -25.61 -4.23 20.97
C LEU A 145 -24.68 -3.08 20.57
N THR A 146 -24.67 -2.72 19.29
CA THR A 146 -23.86 -1.60 18.78
C THR A 146 -24.29 -0.27 19.40
N ARG A 147 -25.61 -0.06 19.58
CA ARG A 147 -26.13 1.16 20.23
C ARG A 147 -25.69 1.25 21.69
N ARG A 148 -25.80 0.16 22.46
CA ARG A 148 -25.35 0.12 23.86
C ARG A 148 -23.85 0.36 24.00
N ALA A 149 -23.04 -0.19 23.09
CA ALA A 149 -21.60 0.05 23.09
C ALA A 149 -21.27 1.54 22.87
N ARG A 150 -21.99 2.22 21.96
CA ARG A 150 -21.84 3.67 21.73
C ARG A 150 -22.25 4.50 22.95
N GLU A 151 -23.38 4.16 23.57
CA GLU A 151 -23.83 4.85 24.80
C GLU A 151 -22.83 4.68 25.95
N ALA A 152 -22.25 3.49 26.10
CA ALA A 152 -21.23 3.20 27.10
C ALA A 152 -19.90 3.94 26.82
N GLU A 153 -19.52 4.07 25.55
CA GLU A 153 -18.36 4.85 25.10
C GLU A 153 -18.55 6.34 25.44
N GLU A 154 -19.67 6.94 25.05
CA GLU A 154 -19.97 8.35 25.31
C GLU A 154 -20.04 8.63 26.82
N LYS A 155 -20.59 7.70 27.60
CA LYS A 155 -20.61 7.81 29.06
C LYS A 155 -19.19 7.79 29.64
N PHE A 156 -18.33 6.88 29.18
CA PHE A 156 -16.96 6.78 29.66
C PHE A 156 -16.15 8.06 29.38
N PHE A 157 -16.25 8.61 28.17
CA PHE A 157 -15.53 9.83 27.82
C PHE A 157 -16.05 11.07 28.57
N ARG A 158 -17.35 11.11 28.91
CA ARG A 158 -17.92 12.18 29.76
C ARG A 158 -17.52 12.06 31.23
N GLU A 159 -17.41 10.84 31.75
CA GLU A 159 -17.07 10.60 33.16
C GLU A 159 -15.57 10.74 33.45
N ASN A 160 -14.71 10.59 32.43
CA ASN A 160 -13.27 10.76 32.59
C ASN A 160 -12.90 12.26 32.71
N GLU A 161 -12.59 12.70 33.93
CA GLU A 161 -12.26 14.10 34.25
C GLU A 161 -11.06 14.61 33.44
N ALA A 162 -10.05 13.78 33.16
CA ALA A 162 -8.84 14.18 32.45
C ALA A 162 -9.14 14.51 30.98
N LEU A 163 -9.98 13.70 30.32
CA LEU A 163 -10.42 13.93 28.94
C LEU A 163 -11.46 15.05 28.85
N ALA A 164 -12.40 15.10 29.79
CA ALA A 164 -13.43 16.14 29.85
C ALA A 164 -12.82 17.54 30.03
N ARG A 165 -11.67 17.64 30.72
CA ARG A 165 -10.95 18.91 30.93
C ARG A 165 -10.36 19.48 29.64
N LEU A 166 -10.03 18.63 28.66
CA LEU A 166 -9.53 19.05 27.35
C LEU A 166 -10.65 19.40 26.37
N GLY A 167 -11.89 18.95 26.65
CA GLY A 167 -13.12 19.40 26.00
C GLY A 167 -13.01 19.55 24.48
N ASP A 168 -13.07 20.79 24.01
CA ASP A 168 -13.15 21.13 22.58
C ASP A 168 -11.93 20.69 21.74
N GLU A 169 -10.73 20.58 22.33
CA GLU A 169 -9.53 20.24 21.54
C GLU A 169 -9.47 18.76 21.15
N VAL A 170 -10.09 17.89 21.95
CA VAL A 170 -10.05 16.43 21.76
C VAL A 170 -11.38 15.82 21.34
N ASP A 171 -12.49 16.54 21.47
CA ASP A 171 -13.83 16.00 21.21
C ASP A 171 -13.94 15.37 19.81
N GLY A 172 -13.37 16.01 18.79
CA GLY A 172 -13.32 15.48 17.41
C GLY A 172 -12.42 14.24 17.21
N GLN A 173 -11.63 13.86 18.22
CA GLN A 173 -10.73 12.70 18.21
C GLN A 173 -11.27 11.53 19.03
N LEU A 174 -12.29 11.76 19.87
CA LEU A 174 -12.87 10.76 20.76
C LEU A 174 -14.07 10.07 20.11
N GLY A 175 -14.14 8.76 20.26
CA GLY A 175 -15.30 7.94 19.91
C GLY A 175 -15.27 7.34 18.51
N ILE A 176 -15.98 6.21 18.39
CA ILE A 176 -16.14 5.48 17.12
C ILE A 176 -16.85 6.34 16.05
N PRO A 177 -17.90 7.13 16.34
CA PRO A 177 -18.55 7.96 15.32
C PRO A 177 -17.60 8.97 14.67
N ASN A 178 -16.79 9.65 15.48
CA ASN A 178 -15.83 10.64 15.00
C ASN A 178 -14.69 9.97 14.22
N LEU A 179 -14.22 8.81 14.69
CA LEU A 179 -13.25 8.00 13.93
C LEU A 179 -13.78 7.63 12.54
N ILE A 180 -15.03 7.19 12.44
CA ILE A 180 -15.65 6.82 11.16
C ILE A 180 -15.71 8.03 10.22
N THR A 181 -16.24 9.15 10.68
CA THR A 181 -16.34 10.38 9.86
C THR A 181 -14.96 10.80 9.36
N ARG A 182 -13.97 10.84 10.26
CA ARG A 182 -12.60 11.24 9.93
C ARG A 182 -11.93 10.28 8.96
N LEU A 183 -12.13 8.98 9.11
CA LEU A 183 -11.63 7.96 8.17
C LEU A 183 -12.28 8.10 6.80
N SER A 184 -13.60 8.30 6.75
CA SER A 184 -14.33 8.50 5.50
C SER A 184 -13.87 9.77 4.76
N ASP A 185 -13.66 10.87 5.48
CA ASP A 185 -13.17 12.12 4.89
C ASP A 185 -11.72 11.97 4.42
N THR A 186 -10.86 11.36 5.22
CA THR A 186 -9.45 11.12 4.87
C THR A 186 -9.34 10.22 3.64
N LEU A 187 -10.11 9.13 3.59
CA LEU A 187 -10.16 8.23 2.44
C LEU A 187 -10.68 8.95 1.19
N SER A 188 -11.76 9.72 1.31
CA SER A 188 -12.34 10.47 0.19
C SER A 188 -11.37 11.51 -0.37
N ASN A 189 -10.66 12.24 0.49
CA ASN A 189 -9.65 13.21 0.09
C ASN A 189 -8.47 12.52 -0.59
N ARG A 190 -7.99 11.40 -0.02
CA ARG A 190 -6.90 10.63 -0.62
C ARG A 190 -7.25 10.08 -2.00
N ILE A 191 -8.47 9.56 -2.16
CA ILE A 191 -8.96 9.10 -3.46
C ILE A 191 -8.99 10.27 -4.45
N ARG A 192 -9.52 11.43 -4.05
CA ARG A 192 -9.59 12.62 -4.92
C ARG A 192 -8.21 13.10 -5.38
N GLU A 193 -7.22 13.11 -4.49
CA GLU A 193 -5.84 13.48 -4.80
C GLU A 193 -5.17 12.49 -5.76
N GLN A 194 -5.42 11.18 -5.58
CA GLN A 194 -4.76 10.11 -6.35
C GLN A 194 -5.49 9.73 -7.64
N PHE A 195 -6.76 10.14 -7.79
CA PHE A 195 -7.59 9.78 -8.95
C PHE A 195 -6.98 10.20 -10.30
N PRO A 196 -6.40 11.41 -10.47
CA PRO A 196 -5.76 11.78 -11.73
C PRO A 196 -4.59 10.87 -12.10
N THR A 197 -3.75 10.52 -11.12
CA THR A 197 -2.61 9.61 -11.29
C THR A 197 -3.09 8.21 -11.69
N ILE A 198 -4.09 7.67 -10.98
CA ILE A 198 -4.68 6.37 -11.31
C ILE A 198 -5.26 6.38 -12.74
N LYS A 199 -5.96 7.45 -13.13
CA LYS A 199 -6.51 7.57 -14.49
C LYS A 199 -5.41 7.55 -15.55
N ALA A 200 -4.30 8.27 -15.32
CA ALA A 200 -3.16 8.27 -16.22
C ALA A 200 -2.50 6.90 -16.30
N GLU A 201 -2.26 6.23 -15.17
CA GLU A 201 -1.73 4.86 -15.12
C GLU A 201 -2.61 3.88 -15.91
N VAL A 202 -3.93 3.92 -15.73
CA VAL A 202 -4.87 3.03 -16.43
C VAL A 202 -4.89 3.32 -17.94
N THR A 203 -4.84 4.60 -18.33
CA THR A 203 -4.84 4.98 -19.74
C THR A 203 -3.55 4.55 -20.44
N ASN A 204 -2.41 4.70 -19.76
CA ASN A 204 -1.12 4.23 -20.26
C ASN A 204 -1.07 2.70 -20.35
N ALA A 205 -1.58 2.00 -19.33
CA ALA A 205 -1.68 0.54 -19.35
C ALA A 205 -2.61 0.04 -20.47
N LEU A 206 -3.71 0.74 -20.74
CA LEU A 206 -4.59 0.45 -21.87
C LEU A 206 -3.87 0.65 -23.20
N ALA A 207 -3.21 1.80 -23.40
CA ALA A 207 -2.46 2.08 -24.62
C ALA A 207 -1.36 1.04 -24.88
N LYS A 208 -0.65 0.60 -23.82
CA LYS A 208 0.33 -0.49 -23.91
C LYS A 208 -0.33 -1.80 -24.31
N ALA A 209 -1.44 -2.18 -23.66
CA ALA A 209 -2.15 -3.41 -23.98
C ALA A 209 -2.73 -3.40 -25.40
N GLU A 210 -3.16 -2.24 -25.90
CA GLU A 210 -3.63 -2.06 -27.29
C GLU A 210 -2.48 -2.14 -28.30
N ALA A 211 -1.30 -1.60 -27.97
CA ALA A 211 -0.10 -1.75 -28.78
C ALA A 211 0.36 -3.21 -28.84
N ASP A 212 0.38 -3.89 -27.69
CA ASP A 212 0.69 -5.32 -27.58
C ASP A 212 -0.34 -6.17 -28.36
N LEU A 213 -1.63 -5.80 -28.31
CA LEU A 213 -2.67 -6.48 -29.09
C LEU A 213 -2.51 -6.25 -30.60
N THR A 214 -2.06 -5.06 -31.00
CA THR A 214 -1.85 -4.71 -32.42
C THR A 214 -0.60 -5.39 -32.97
N SER A 215 0.45 -5.58 -32.15
CA SER A 215 1.63 -6.35 -32.52
C SER A 215 1.32 -7.84 -32.61
N MET A 216 0.35 -8.32 -31.82
CA MET A 216 -0.16 -9.67 -31.92
C MET A 216 -0.98 -9.88 -33.19
N ALA A 217 -0.72 -11.01 -33.85
CA ALA A 217 -1.51 -11.44 -34.99
C ALA A 217 -2.97 -11.73 -34.59
N GLU A 218 -3.95 -11.18 -35.34
CA GLU A 218 -5.36 -11.52 -35.13
C GLU A 218 -5.60 -13.04 -35.04
N PRO A 219 -6.45 -13.52 -34.11
CA PRO A 219 -6.74 -14.93 -33.99
C PRO A 219 -7.44 -15.43 -35.26
N VAL A 220 -6.89 -16.50 -35.84
CA VAL A 220 -7.43 -17.09 -37.07
C VAL A 220 -8.55 -18.06 -36.72
N ALA A 221 -9.78 -17.79 -37.18
CA ALA A 221 -10.96 -18.57 -36.80
C ALA A 221 -11.17 -19.82 -37.68
N SER A 222 -10.54 -19.89 -38.86
CA SER A 222 -10.73 -21.00 -39.80
C SER A 222 -9.44 -21.45 -40.51
N THR A 223 -9.40 -22.72 -40.91
CA THR A 223 -8.28 -23.31 -41.66
C THR A 223 -8.04 -22.61 -43.01
N HIS A 224 -9.10 -22.07 -43.63
CA HIS A 224 -9.00 -21.33 -44.89
C HIS A 224 -8.29 -19.99 -44.70
N GLU A 225 -8.69 -19.26 -43.66
CA GLU A 225 -8.09 -17.97 -43.28
C GLU A 225 -6.63 -18.13 -42.83
N ALA A 226 -6.30 -19.25 -42.18
CA ALA A 226 -4.92 -19.61 -41.83
C ALA A 226 -4.06 -19.82 -43.07
N THR A 227 -4.61 -20.48 -44.08
CA THR A 227 -3.92 -20.72 -45.35
C THR A 227 -3.71 -19.42 -46.11
N GLN A 228 -4.72 -18.54 -46.17
CA GLN A 228 -4.58 -17.22 -46.80
C GLN A 228 -3.54 -16.35 -46.11
N ARG A 229 -3.50 -16.36 -44.77
CA ARG A 229 -2.52 -15.62 -43.99
C ARG A 229 -1.09 -16.17 -44.14
N PHE A 230 -0.94 -17.48 -44.19
CA PHE A 230 0.36 -18.10 -44.46
C PHE A 230 0.89 -17.69 -45.84
N VAL A 231 0.02 -17.69 -46.86
CA VAL A 231 0.38 -17.23 -48.20
C VAL A 231 0.76 -15.74 -48.21
N SER A 232 0.04 -14.88 -47.48
CA SER A 232 0.38 -13.45 -47.40
C SER A 232 1.72 -13.20 -46.69
N ILE A 233 2.03 -13.95 -45.63
CA ILE A 233 3.33 -13.90 -44.94
C ILE A 233 4.46 -14.30 -45.90
N VAL A 234 4.30 -15.41 -46.63
CA VAL A 234 5.31 -15.87 -47.61
C VAL A 234 5.49 -14.87 -48.75
N GLN A 235 4.42 -14.21 -49.20
CA GLN A 235 4.49 -13.14 -50.19
C GLN A 235 5.22 -11.90 -49.65
N LYS A 236 4.93 -11.46 -48.41
CA LYS A 236 5.62 -10.34 -47.76
C LYS A 236 7.12 -10.65 -47.64
N TYR A 237 7.48 -11.83 -47.13
CA TYR A 237 8.88 -12.29 -47.05
C TYR A 237 9.60 -12.28 -48.41
N ARG A 238 8.98 -12.84 -49.46
CA ARG A 238 9.57 -12.84 -50.80
C ARG A 238 9.83 -11.42 -51.31
N THR A 239 8.93 -10.48 -51.02
CA THR A 239 9.05 -9.08 -51.46
C THR A 239 10.18 -8.39 -50.71
N THR A 240 10.26 -8.56 -49.38
CA THR A 240 11.36 -8.05 -48.55
C THR A 240 12.73 -8.58 -49.00
N VAL A 241 12.85 -9.89 -49.27
CA VAL A 241 14.12 -10.49 -49.75
C VAL A 241 14.48 -9.98 -51.15
N ALA A 242 13.51 -9.77 -52.03
CA ALA A 242 13.75 -9.23 -53.36
C ALA A 242 14.19 -7.75 -53.31
N ASP A 243 13.59 -6.95 -52.44
CA ASP A 243 13.95 -5.55 -52.22
C ASP A 243 15.36 -5.41 -51.62
N ALA A 244 15.70 -6.29 -50.66
CA ALA A 244 17.04 -6.37 -50.08
C ALA A 244 18.10 -6.80 -51.12
N ALA A 245 17.80 -7.81 -51.95
CA ALA A 245 18.69 -8.25 -53.03
C ALA A 245 18.88 -7.18 -54.13
N ALA A 246 17.89 -6.28 -54.29
CA ALA A 246 17.95 -5.15 -55.21
C ALA A 246 18.56 -3.88 -54.59
N ALA A 247 19.07 -3.95 -53.35
CA ALA A 247 19.61 -2.83 -52.58
C ALA A 247 18.66 -1.63 -52.43
N LYS A 248 17.34 -1.89 -52.41
CA LYS A 248 16.29 -0.86 -52.22
C LYS A 248 15.86 -0.81 -50.77
N TYR A 249 16.67 -0.15 -49.94
CA TYR A 249 16.41 0.01 -48.49
C TYR A 249 15.41 1.13 -48.16
N THR A 250 14.91 1.85 -49.16
CA THR A 250 13.95 2.95 -48.98
C THR A 250 12.48 2.51 -49.15
N SER A 251 12.20 1.23 -49.38
CA SER A 251 10.83 0.74 -49.42
C SER A 251 10.27 0.64 -48.01
N ASP A 252 8.99 1.00 -47.84
CA ASP A 252 8.27 0.97 -46.56
C ASP A 252 8.39 -0.38 -45.83
N THR A 253 8.65 -1.47 -46.57
CA THR A 253 8.80 -2.85 -46.07
C THR A 253 10.04 -3.12 -45.22
N LEU A 254 11.14 -2.40 -45.45
CA LEU A 254 12.38 -2.54 -44.66
C LEU A 254 12.47 -1.50 -43.54
N ARG A 255 11.73 -0.39 -43.66
CA ARG A 255 11.64 0.65 -42.65
C ARG A 255 10.84 0.20 -41.41
N GLU A 256 9.82 -0.65 -41.60
CA GLU A 256 9.09 -1.34 -40.51
C GLU A 256 9.97 -2.27 -39.65
N LEU A 257 11.17 -2.67 -40.12
CA LEU A 257 12.09 -3.54 -39.37
C LEU A 257 13.07 -2.75 -38.50
N ASP A 258 13.37 -1.50 -38.88
CA ASP A 258 14.26 -0.57 -38.14
C ASP A 258 13.56 -0.03 -36.88
N ASP A 259 12.23 0.16 -36.94
CA ASP A 259 11.43 0.63 -35.79
C ASP A 259 11.19 -0.47 -34.73
N ASN A 260 11.72 -1.69 -34.92
CA ASN A 260 11.58 -2.85 -34.03
C ASN A 260 12.89 -3.22 -33.29
N GLU A 261 13.87 -2.29 -33.21
CA GLU A 261 15.14 -2.44 -32.48
C GLU A 261 14.99 -2.38 -30.94
N ASP A 262 14.09 -3.16 -30.35
CA ASP A 262 14.11 -3.48 -28.89
C ASP A 262 14.75 -4.86 -28.63
N PHE A 263 15.46 -5.43 -29.61
CA PHE A 263 16.13 -6.73 -29.53
C PHE A 263 17.63 -6.64 -29.87
N ILE A 264 18.35 -5.78 -29.14
CA ILE A 264 19.78 -5.97 -28.93
C ILE A 264 19.99 -5.99 -27.42
N ASP A 265 20.41 -7.15 -26.93
CA ASP A 265 20.80 -7.38 -25.54
C ASP A 265 21.76 -6.26 -25.10
N LYS A 266 21.33 -5.50 -24.08
CA LYS A 266 22.22 -4.66 -23.27
C LYS A 266 22.90 -5.57 -22.25
N ASP A 267 23.80 -6.42 -22.71
CA ASP A 267 24.75 -7.08 -21.83
C ASP A 267 26.10 -7.10 -22.55
N GLU A 268 27.14 -6.73 -21.79
CA GLU A 268 28.55 -6.56 -22.17
C GLU A 268 28.90 -5.17 -22.73
N ASP A 269 29.24 -4.26 -21.81
CA ASP A 269 30.57 -3.65 -21.72
C ASP A 269 30.66 -2.92 -20.35
N GLU A 270 31.11 -3.64 -19.32
CA GLU A 270 31.74 -3.01 -18.15
C GLU A 270 33.15 -2.59 -18.60
N ASP A 271 33.30 -1.29 -18.88
CA ASP A 271 34.60 -0.69 -19.18
C ASP A 271 35.57 -0.90 -18.00
N GLU A 272 36.66 -1.62 -18.27
CA GLU A 272 37.89 -1.61 -17.47
C GLU A 272 38.51 -0.20 -17.55
N ASP A 273 38.40 0.58 -16.48
CA ASP A 273 39.23 1.78 -16.27
C ASP A 273 40.70 1.34 -16.09
N VAL A 274 41.47 1.39 -17.18
CA VAL A 274 42.94 1.34 -17.15
C VAL A 274 43.45 2.78 -17.13
N ASP A 275 43.83 3.25 -15.94
CA ASP A 275 44.60 4.48 -15.76
C ASP A 275 46.02 4.29 -16.31
N GLU A 276 46.28 4.79 -17.52
CA GLU A 276 47.62 5.09 -18.03
C GLU A 276 47.92 6.58 -17.76
N ASP A 277 48.53 6.88 -16.61
CA ASP A 277 49.21 8.16 -16.41
C ASP A 277 50.64 8.06 -16.98
N GLU A 278 50.82 8.63 -18.17
CA GLU A 278 52.12 9.03 -18.73
C GLU A 278 52.66 10.23 -17.94
N ASP A 279 53.70 10.02 -17.13
CA ASP A 279 54.55 11.09 -16.60
C ASP A 279 55.98 10.92 -17.16
N GLU A 280 56.26 11.55 -18.30
CA GLU A 280 57.62 11.91 -18.73
C GLU A 280 57.67 13.38 -19.13
N ASN A 281 58.29 14.21 -18.29
CA ASN A 281 59.35 15.15 -18.68
C ASN A 281 60.01 15.73 -17.40
N LYS A 282 61.25 15.30 -17.11
CA LYS A 282 62.51 15.99 -17.44
C LYS A 282 62.87 17.10 -16.46
N ASP A 283 63.90 16.85 -15.65
CA ASP A 283 65.27 17.41 -15.79
C ASP A 283 65.32 18.74 -15.02
N GLU A 284 66.31 19.14 -14.23
CA GLU A 284 67.64 18.66 -13.86
C GLU A 284 68.12 19.66 -12.76
N ASP A 285 69.25 19.34 -12.12
CA ASP A 285 70.20 20.25 -11.42
C ASP A 285 69.96 20.59 -9.93
N GLU A 286 70.76 19.99 -9.00
CA GLU A 286 72.06 20.48 -8.45
C GLU A 286 71.81 21.47 -7.28
N ASP A 287 72.38 21.41 -6.07
CA ASP A 287 73.71 21.01 -5.59
C ASP A 287 73.69 20.86 -4.04
N GLU A 288 74.70 20.14 -3.54
CA GLU A 288 75.37 20.17 -2.20
C GLU A 288 74.57 20.00 -0.88
#